data_AF-A0A2V9PCS5-F1
#
_entry.id   AF-A0A2V9PCS5-F1
#
_cell.length_a   1.000
_cell.length_b   1.000
_cell.length_c   1.000
_cell.angle_alpha   90.00
_cell.angle_beta   90.00
_cell.angle_gamma   90.00
#
_symmetry.space_group_name_H-M   'P 1'
#
loop_
_entity.id
_entity.type
_entity.pdbx_description
1 polymer ?
#
loop_
_entity_poly.entity_id
_entity_poly.type
_entity_poly.pdbx_seq_one_letter_code
_entity_poly.pdbx_strand_id
1 'polypeptide(L)'
;MNGFLKHRRCVGILVFLLTLCSVATSGQSHDLELSRDARPWEFFCAVGTRAGLFGNESGNFEAWVYPLKIFRNFHLRFLTDGRSIPAETLVRTVTVRPESSAILYAGDTFSVKETLLVPVRESGAVIVLEVETVHPLEIEAIFERDFQLEWPAALGGTYSDWDAGVHAFYFGEEQRKYAAFVGSPTAVFSAQEYQTNYSDSPASALRLGPTLKGKETKIIAVAASVSGRDDAEASYRRLSADYSAEAKDSAKYYRDFLARTVSVELPDAQLQQAYDWARI
;
A
#
# COMPACT_ATOMS: atom_id res chain seq x y z
N MET A 1 -49.36 68.80 -33.98
CA MET A 1 -50.23 68.31 -35.08
C MET A 1 -49.84 66.86 -35.33
N ASN A 2 -50.52 65.91 -34.69
CA ASN A 2 -51.60 65.10 -35.31
C ASN A 2 -51.16 64.62 -36.70
N GLY A 3 -50.77 63.37 -36.97
CA GLY A 3 -51.28 62.09 -36.50
C GLY A 3 -51.86 61.36 -37.72
N PHE A 4 -51.40 60.13 -38.01
CA PHE A 4 -52.19 58.94 -38.41
C PHE A 4 -51.38 57.87 -39.17
N LEU A 5 -51.15 56.77 -38.44
CA LEU A 5 -51.25 55.35 -38.80
C LEU A 5 -51.30 54.90 -40.27
N LYS A 6 -50.47 53.90 -40.60
CA LYS A 6 -50.91 52.75 -41.40
C LYS A 6 -50.32 51.45 -40.87
N HIS A 7 -51.21 50.55 -40.47
CA HIS A 7 -50.95 49.17 -40.04
C HIS A 7 -50.25 48.34 -41.11
N ARG A 8 -49.26 47.54 -40.70
CA ARG A 8 -49.04 46.20 -41.26
C ARG A 8 -48.70 45.22 -40.14
N ARG A 9 -49.56 44.21 -40.01
CA ARG A 9 -49.41 43.04 -39.16
C ARG A 9 -48.27 42.18 -39.71
N CYS A 10 -47.31 41.82 -38.88
CA CYS A 10 -46.50 40.62 -39.07
C CYS A 10 -46.43 39.87 -37.74
N VAL A 11 -47.04 38.70 -37.76
CA VAL A 11 -47.02 37.69 -36.70
C VAL A 11 -45.61 37.13 -36.63
N GLY A 12 -44.89 37.40 -35.54
CA GLY A 12 -43.62 36.77 -35.22
C GLY A 12 -43.85 35.76 -34.10
N ILE A 13 -43.80 34.47 -34.44
CA ILE A 13 -43.96 33.34 -33.53
C ILE A 13 -42.82 33.36 -32.50
N LEU A 14 -43.17 33.47 -31.22
CA LEU A 14 -42.26 33.35 -30.09
C LEU A 14 -41.97 31.86 -29.85
N VAL A 15 -40.83 31.36 -30.32
CA VAL A 15 -40.36 30.01 -30.00
C VAL A 15 -39.66 30.08 -28.64
N PHE A 16 -40.36 29.69 -27.58
CA PHE A 16 -39.78 29.43 -26.26
C PHE A 16 -39.02 28.11 -26.33
N LEU A 17 -37.72 28.15 -26.60
CA LEU A 17 -36.83 27.00 -26.42
C LEU A 17 -36.66 26.79 -24.91
N LEU A 18 -37.46 25.88 -24.35
CA LEU A 18 -37.20 25.27 -23.05
C LEU A 18 -35.96 24.37 -23.20
N THR A 19 -34.77 24.96 -23.02
CA THR A 19 -33.56 24.20 -22.72
C THR A 19 -33.77 23.53 -21.37
N LEU A 20 -34.16 22.26 -21.40
CA LEU A 20 -34.00 21.34 -20.29
C LEU A 20 -32.50 21.29 -19.97
N CYS A 21 -32.07 22.07 -18.98
CA CYS A 21 -30.85 21.78 -18.24
C CYS A 21 -31.09 20.44 -17.55
N SER A 22 -30.74 19.35 -18.24
CA SER A 22 -30.37 18.13 -17.57
C SER A 22 -29.15 18.49 -16.73
N VAL A 23 -29.37 18.76 -15.44
CA VAL A 23 -28.31 18.65 -14.45
C VAL A 23 -27.95 17.17 -14.46
N ALA A 24 -27.00 16.80 -15.31
CA ALA A 24 -26.25 15.59 -15.10
C ALA A 24 -25.54 15.84 -13.78
N THR A 25 -26.07 15.28 -12.69
CA THR A 25 -25.27 15.05 -11.49
C THR A 25 -24.21 14.06 -11.96
N SER A 26 -23.12 14.58 -12.52
CA SER A 26 -21.89 13.82 -12.62
C SER A 26 -21.51 13.57 -11.17
N GLY A 27 -21.89 12.41 -10.63
CA GLY A 27 -21.25 11.87 -9.45
C GLY A 27 -19.78 11.82 -9.80
N GLN A 28 -19.03 12.85 -9.38
CA GLN A 28 -17.58 12.77 -9.39
C GLN A 28 -17.30 11.52 -8.58
N SER A 29 -16.66 10.52 -9.21
CA SER A 29 -16.06 9.46 -8.42
C SER A 29 -14.99 10.15 -7.60
N HIS A 30 -15.34 10.58 -6.39
CA HIS A 30 -14.38 11.00 -5.41
C HIS A 30 -13.48 9.77 -5.22
N ASP A 31 -12.21 9.90 -5.54
CA ASP A 31 -11.23 8.89 -5.16
C ASP A 31 -11.34 8.78 -3.63
N LEU A 32 -11.89 7.66 -3.15
CA LEU A 32 -12.10 7.46 -1.72
C LEU A 32 -10.76 7.56 -1.02
N GLU A 33 -10.65 8.56 -0.16
CA GLU A 33 -9.46 8.82 0.62
C GLU A 33 -9.86 9.33 2.00
N LEU A 34 -9.19 8.80 3.02
CA LEU A 34 -9.20 9.33 4.37
C LEU A 34 -7.78 9.73 4.72
N SER A 35 -7.61 10.93 5.28
CA SER A 35 -6.31 11.39 5.74
C SER A 35 -6.45 12.09 7.08
N ARG A 36 -5.54 11.80 8.00
CA ARG A 36 -5.48 12.44 9.32
C ARG A 36 -4.10 12.31 9.95
N ASP A 37 -3.88 13.07 11.02
CA ASP A 37 -2.72 12.87 11.87
C ASP A 37 -2.70 11.44 12.42
N ALA A 38 -1.48 10.88 12.44
CA ALA A 38 -1.26 9.52 12.90
C ALA A 38 -1.34 9.43 14.42
N ARG A 39 -1.80 8.28 14.90
CA ARG A 39 -1.89 7.89 16.30
C ARG A 39 -1.17 6.55 16.43
N PRO A 40 0.08 6.53 16.92
CA PRO A 40 0.96 5.35 16.80
C PRO A 40 0.40 4.01 17.31
N TRP A 41 -0.58 4.03 18.22
CA TRP A 41 -1.23 2.85 18.79
C TRP A 41 -2.49 2.39 18.04
N GLU A 42 -3.01 3.20 17.11
CA GLU A 42 -4.23 2.88 16.37
C GLU A 42 -3.93 1.81 15.31
N PHE A 43 -4.89 0.92 15.09
CA PHE A 43 -4.75 -0.18 14.15
C PHE A 43 -4.63 0.35 12.72
N PHE A 44 -3.75 -0.28 11.93
CA PHE A 44 -3.47 0.07 10.55
C PHE A 44 -3.30 -1.20 9.73
N CYS A 45 -3.85 -1.21 8.51
CA CYS A 45 -3.73 -2.37 7.64
C CYS A 45 -3.82 -2.01 6.16
N ALA A 46 -3.35 -2.94 5.33
CA ALA A 46 -3.67 -3.00 3.90
C ALA A 46 -4.02 -4.46 3.59
N VAL A 47 -5.09 -4.69 2.85
CA VAL A 47 -5.65 -6.04 2.66
C VAL A 47 -6.01 -6.30 1.21
N GLY A 48 -5.87 -7.56 0.80
CA GLY A 48 -6.35 -8.09 -0.47
C GLY A 48 -6.96 -9.47 -0.27
N THR A 49 -7.37 -10.12 -1.35
CA THR A 49 -8.05 -11.43 -1.24
C THR A 49 -7.10 -12.59 -0.89
N ARG A 50 -5.79 -12.39 -1.03
CA ARG A 50 -4.75 -13.43 -0.87
C ARG A 50 -3.60 -13.02 0.05
N ALA A 51 -3.60 -11.80 0.57
CA ALA A 51 -2.56 -11.29 1.45
C ALA A 51 -3.09 -10.15 2.32
N GLY A 52 -2.36 -9.83 3.38
CA GLY A 52 -2.67 -8.72 4.28
C GLY A 52 -1.45 -8.29 5.07
N LEU A 53 -1.36 -6.98 5.30
CA LEU A 53 -0.42 -6.35 6.20
C LEU A 53 -1.22 -5.79 7.38
N PHE A 54 -0.86 -6.18 8.60
CA PHE A 54 -1.61 -5.84 9.81
C PHE A 54 -0.70 -5.28 10.87
N GLY A 55 -1.05 -4.13 11.44
CA GLY A 55 -0.19 -3.46 12.39
C GLY A 55 -0.81 -2.22 12.98
N ASN A 56 0.01 -1.20 13.15
CA ASN A 56 -0.41 0.08 13.70
C ASN A 56 0.22 1.25 12.95
N GLU A 57 -0.25 2.46 13.24
CA GLU A 57 0.18 3.67 12.55
C GLU A 57 1.59 4.13 12.92
N SER A 58 2.30 3.41 13.81
CA SER A 58 3.72 3.66 14.04
C SER A 58 4.62 3.15 12.90
N GLY A 59 4.06 2.35 11.98
CA GLY A 59 4.82 1.64 10.95
C GLY A 59 5.23 0.23 11.37
N ASN A 60 4.79 -0.24 12.55
CA ASN A 60 5.00 -1.62 12.97
C ASN A 60 3.90 -2.54 12.44
N PHE A 61 4.26 -3.61 11.73
CA PHE A 61 3.28 -4.57 11.23
C PHE A 61 3.82 -6.00 11.05
N GLU A 62 2.90 -6.91 10.81
CA GLU A 62 3.13 -8.28 10.35
C GLU A 62 2.60 -8.47 8.93
N ALA A 63 3.14 -9.46 8.22
CA ALA A 63 2.74 -9.76 6.85
C ALA A 63 2.22 -11.19 6.72
N TRP A 64 1.13 -11.30 5.97
CA TRP A 64 0.46 -12.55 5.64
C TRP A 64 0.26 -12.65 4.13
N VAL A 65 0.49 -13.84 3.60
CA VAL A 65 0.09 -14.26 2.26
C VAL A 65 -0.67 -15.56 2.44
N TYR A 66 -2.00 -15.48 2.48
CA TYR A 66 -2.86 -16.55 2.99
C TYR A 66 -2.59 -17.89 2.29
N PRO A 67 -2.44 -18.99 3.05
CA PRO A 67 -2.60 -19.13 4.51
C PRO A 67 -1.31 -18.90 5.34
N LEU A 68 -0.26 -18.32 4.78
CA LEU A 68 1.06 -18.22 5.41
C LEU A 68 1.25 -16.88 6.14
N LYS A 69 1.64 -16.93 7.40
CA LYS A 69 2.33 -15.82 8.05
C LYS A 69 3.77 -15.80 7.60
N ILE A 70 4.31 -14.62 7.32
CA ILE A 70 5.65 -14.45 6.73
C ILE A 70 6.63 -13.92 7.77
N PHE A 71 6.28 -12.78 8.37
CA PHE A 71 7.06 -12.14 9.41
C PHE A 71 6.15 -11.36 10.37
N ARG A 72 6.73 -10.97 11.49
CA ARG A 72 6.17 -10.02 12.45
C ARG A 72 7.19 -8.95 12.83
N ASN A 73 6.75 -7.95 13.57
CA ASN A 73 7.60 -6.86 14.07
C ASN A 73 8.40 -6.16 12.96
N PHE A 74 7.82 -6.05 11.75
CA PHE A 74 8.42 -5.24 10.70
C PHE A 74 8.46 -3.79 11.14
N HIS A 75 9.59 -3.13 10.97
CA HIS A 75 9.74 -1.70 11.20
C HIS A 75 10.90 -1.14 10.38
N LEU A 76 10.87 0.17 10.15
CA LEU A 76 11.89 0.88 9.40
C LEU A 76 12.83 1.65 10.32
N ARG A 77 14.11 1.73 9.90
CA ARG A 77 15.08 2.69 10.43
C ARG A 77 15.61 3.55 9.30
N PHE A 78 15.76 4.84 9.61
CA PHE A 78 16.34 5.82 8.72
C PHE A 78 17.78 6.11 9.14
N LEU A 79 18.71 5.84 8.22
CA LEU A 79 20.14 6.03 8.42
C LEU A 79 20.57 7.31 7.70
N THR A 80 20.94 8.35 8.47
CA THR A 80 21.35 9.66 7.94
C THR A 80 22.39 10.30 8.85
N ASP A 81 23.43 10.92 8.28
CA ASP A 81 24.49 11.61 9.01
C ASP A 81 25.14 10.78 10.14
N GLY A 82 25.30 9.46 9.91
CA GLY A 82 25.85 8.54 10.91
C GLY A 82 24.92 8.22 12.08
N ARG A 83 23.65 8.65 12.02
CA ARG A 83 22.61 8.34 13.01
C ARG A 83 21.64 7.31 12.46
N SER A 84 21.11 6.47 13.36
CA SER A 84 20.02 5.55 13.09
C SER A 84 18.78 6.03 13.84
N ILE A 85 17.74 6.41 13.10
CA ILE A 85 16.51 6.99 13.65
C ILE A 85 15.37 5.97 13.47
N PRO A 86 14.70 5.52 14.54
CA PRO A 86 13.51 4.67 14.41
C PRO A 86 12.38 5.43 13.71
N ALA A 87 11.78 4.83 12.68
CA ALA A 87 10.77 5.49 11.86
C ALA A 87 9.52 5.89 12.67
N GLU A 88 9.16 5.11 13.70
CA GLU A 88 8.02 5.39 14.59
C GLU A 88 8.08 6.78 15.24
N THR A 89 9.28 7.36 15.39
CA THR A 89 9.48 8.69 15.99
C THR A 89 9.18 9.85 15.03
N LEU A 90 9.08 9.56 13.73
CA LEU A 90 8.94 10.56 12.66
C LEU A 90 7.55 10.54 11.99
N VAL A 91 6.64 9.71 12.46
CA VAL A 91 5.29 9.57 11.91
C VAL A 91 4.54 10.91 12.00
N ARG A 92 3.82 11.27 10.92
CA ARG A 92 3.00 12.49 10.85
C ARG A 92 1.57 12.22 10.49
N THR A 93 1.35 11.61 9.32
CA THR A 93 0.04 11.51 8.70
C THR A 93 -0.17 10.11 8.18
N VAL A 94 -1.39 9.60 8.34
CA VAL A 94 -1.84 8.39 7.66
C VAL A 94 -2.84 8.77 6.58
N THR A 95 -2.75 8.08 5.44
CA THR A 95 -3.70 8.23 4.33
C THR A 95 -4.15 6.85 3.90
N VAL A 96 -5.46 6.61 3.86
CA VAL A 96 -6.04 5.33 3.47
C VAL A 96 -6.89 5.52 2.22
N ARG A 97 -6.66 4.64 1.25
CA ARG A 97 -7.46 4.43 0.04
C ARG A 97 -7.93 2.97 0.02
N PRO A 98 -8.98 2.62 -0.73
CA PRO A 98 -9.43 1.23 -0.82
C PRO A 98 -8.31 0.24 -1.19
N GLU A 99 -7.41 0.63 -2.07
CA GLU A 99 -6.32 -0.21 -2.57
C GLU A 99 -5.02 -0.15 -1.75
N SER A 100 -4.87 0.81 -0.84
CA SER A 100 -3.59 1.05 -0.17
C SER A 100 -3.71 1.89 1.09
N SER A 101 -2.77 1.70 2.01
CA SER A 101 -2.65 2.52 3.21
C SER A 101 -1.24 3.08 3.31
N ALA A 102 -1.11 4.38 3.57
CA ALA A 102 0.17 5.08 3.60
C ALA A 102 0.45 5.79 4.91
N ILE A 103 1.73 5.82 5.29
CA ILE A 103 2.28 6.56 6.43
C ILE A 103 3.30 7.56 5.89
N LEU A 104 3.17 8.83 6.28
CA LEU A 104 4.17 9.87 6.03
C LEU A 104 5.09 10.01 7.24
N TYR A 105 6.38 9.79 7.03
CA TYR A 105 7.46 10.09 7.96
C TYR A 105 8.13 11.41 7.55
N ALA A 106 8.37 12.30 8.52
CA ALA A 106 9.05 13.57 8.27
C ALA A 106 10.13 13.86 9.33
N GLY A 107 11.37 13.92 8.86
CA GLY A 107 12.51 14.48 9.58
C GLY A 107 12.81 15.90 9.13
N ASP A 108 13.88 16.50 9.67
CA ASP A 108 14.24 17.90 9.39
C ASP A 108 14.71 18.12 7.94
N THR A 109 15.30 17.08 7.33
CA THR A 109 15.99 17.16 6.03
C THR A 109 15.49 16.13 5.02
N PHE A 110 14.49 15.32 5.39
CA PHE A 110 13.92 14.30 4.53
C PHE A 110 12.47 13.99 4.89
N SER A 111 11.76 13.44 3.91
CA SER A 111 10.48 12.77 4.10
C SER A 111 10.48 11.42 3.40
N VAL A 112 9.75 10.47 3.98
CA VAL A 112 9.49 9.16 3.37
C VAL A 112 8.00 8.89 3.46
N LYS A 113 7.36 8.61 2.34
CA LYS A 113 5.99 8.10 2.31
C LYS A 113 6.04 6.59 2.07
N GLU A 114 5.69 5.83 3.09
CA GLU A 114 5.53 4.38 3.01
C GLU A 114 4.09 4.09 2.62
N THR A 115 3.89 3.43 1.48
CA THR A 115 2.57 2.99 1.00
C THR A 115 2.53 1.47 1.00
N LEU A 116 1.68 0.93 1.87
CA LEU A 116 1.33 -0.49 1.91
C LEU A 116 0.32 -0.77 0.80
N LEU A 117 0.77 -1.45 -0.25
CA LEU A 117 -0.05 -1.87 -1.38
C LEU A 117 -0.23 -3.39 -1.31
N VAL A 118 -1.47 -3.85 -1.20
CA VAL A 118 -1.80 -5.28 -1.30
C VAL A 118 -2.69 -5.47 -2.52
N PRO A 119 -2.14 -5.94 -3.66
CA PRO A 119 -2.96 -6.08 -4.85
C PRO A 119 -4.10 -7.07 -4.63
N VAL A 120 -5.27 -6.75 -5.19
CA VAL A 120 -6.51 -7.49 -4.90
C VAL A 120 -6.38 -8.99 -5.17
N ARG A 121 -5.60 -9.39 -6.19
CA ARG A 121 -5.53 -10.77 -6.70
C ARG A 121 -4.17 -11.45 -6.55
N GLU A 122 -3.13 -10.74 -6.11
CA GLU A 122 -1.78 -11.29 -6.03
C GLU A 122 -1.54 -11.97 -4.68
N SER A 123 -0.75 -13.05 -4.69
CA SER A 123 -0.28 -13.73 -3.46
C SER A 123 0.89 -12.96 -2.85
N GLY A 124 0.66 -11.71 -2.45
CA GLY A 124 1.72 -10.86 -1.93
C GLY A 124 1.33 -9.41 -1.70
N ALA A 125 2.31 -8.63 -1.28
CA ALA A 125 2.21 -7.22 -1.00
C ALA A 125 3.46 -6.48 -1.48
N VAL A 126 3.33 -5.18 -1.69
CA VAL A 126 4.43 -4.26 -2.01
C VAL A 126 4.39 -3.09 -1.05
N ILE A 127 5.51 -2.81 -0.41
CA ILE A 127 5.73 -1.63 0.41
C ILE A 127 6.50 -0.63 -0.46
N VAL A 128 5.84 0.44 -0.88
CA VAL A 128 6.44 1.49 -1.71
C VAL A 128 6.95 2.59 -0.81
N LEU A 129 8.22 2.97 -0.97
CA LEU A 129 8.91 3.97 -0.17
C LEU A 129 9.31 5.12 -1.08
N GLU A 130 8.50 6.17 -1.09
CA GLU A 130 8.80 7.41 -1.81
C GLU A 130 9.64 8.32 -0.92
N VAL A 131 10.90 8.49 -1.29
CA VAL A 131 11.91 9.24 -0.53
C VAL A 131 12.12 10.61 -1.16
N GLU A 132 12.14 11.65 -0.33
CA GLU A 132 12.64 12.98 -0.68
C GLU A 132 13.66 13.42 0.37
N THR A 133 14.89 13.72 -0.02
CA THR A 133 15.97 14.06 0.92
C THR A 133 16.97 15.08 0.37
N VAL A 134 17.54 15.92 1.23
CA VAL A 134 18.63 16.85 0.86
C VAL A 134 20.03 16.31 1.19
N HIS A 135 20.12 15.24 2.00
CA HIS A 135 21.36 14.56 2.39
C HIS A 135 21.26 13.04 2.12
N PRO A 136 22.37 12.29 2.10
CA PRO A 136 22.32 10.85 1.95
C PRO A 136 21.44 10.19 3.03
N LEU A 137 20.39 9.50 2.58
CA LEU A 137 19.45 8.77 3.41
C LEU A 137 19.41 7.32 2.95
N GLU A 138 19.65 6.39 3.87
CA GLU A 138 19.44 4.96 3.63
C GLU A 138 18.30 4.44 4.51
N ILE A 139 17.54 3.49 3.98
CA ILE A 139 16.43 2.85 4.69
C ILE A 139 16.83 1.41 4.98
N GLU A 140 16.74 1.04 6.26
CA GLU A 140 16.91 -0.33 6.75
C GLU A 140 15.54 -0.86 7.16
N ALA A 141 15.14 -1.97 6.57
CA ALA A 141 13.91 -2.68 6.91
C ALA A 141 14.25 -3.90 7.74
N ILE A 142 13.60 -4.01 8.90
CA ILE A 142 13.91 -4.99 9.94
C ILE A 142 12.64 -5.76 10.25
N PHE A 143 12.71 -7.08 10.36
CA PHE A 143 11.57 -7.92 10.73
C PHE A 143 12.04 -9.17 11.46
N GLU A 144 11.12 -9.83 12.18
CA GLU A 144 11.34 -11.15 12.75
C GLU A 144 10.63 -12.20 11.91
N ARG A 145 11.34 -13.25 11.49
CA ARG A 145 10.71 -14.32 10.72
C ARG A 145 9.65 -15.01 11.57
N ASP A 146 8.48 -15.19 10.97
CA ASP A 146 7.34 -15.86 11.61
C ASP A 146 6.66 -16.73 10.55
N PHE A 147 7.46 -17.58 9.90
CA PHE A 147 7.03 -18.38 8.77
C PHE A 147 6.25 -19.60 9.24
N GLN A 148 4.92 -19.50 9.23
CA GLN A 148 4.01 -20.55 9.71
C GLN A 148 2.66 -20.48 8.99
N LEU A 149 1.87 -21.55 9.09
CA LEU A 149 0.51 -21.58 8.57
C LEU A 149 -0.46 -20.92 9.56
N GLU A 150 -1.51 -20.32 9.00
CA GLU A 150 -2.74 -20.07 9.75
C GLU A 150 -3.33 -21.41 10.18
N TRP A 151 -3.89 -21.46 11.39
CA TRP A 151 -4.52 -22.66 11.98
C TRP A 151 -5.36 -23.43 10.94
N PRO A 152 -5.38 -24.79 10.92
CA PRO A 152 -5.02 -25.74 11.98
C PRO A 152 -3.65 -26.41 11.88
N ALA A 153 -2.77 -26.00 10.97
CA ALA A 153 -1.52 -26.72 10.73
C ALA A 153 -0.29 -25.94 11.22
N ALA A 154 0.76 -26.67 11.61
CA ALA A 154 2.09 -26.11 11.79
C ALA A 154 2.95 -26.51 10.59
N LEU A 155 3.89 -25.65 10.22
CA LEU A 155 4.97 -26.05 9.33
C LEU A 155 5.98 -26.91 10.12
N GLY A 156 6.63 -27.85 9.43
CA GLY A 156 7.75 -28.61 9.98
C GLY A 156 8.99 -27.73 10.16
N GLY A 157 10.19 -28.32 10.05
CA GLY A 157 11.42 -27.54 10.08
C GLY A 157 11.42 -26.44 9.00
N THR A 158 11.33 -25.19 9.43
CA THR A 158 11.42 -24.01 8.55
C THR A 158 12.84 -23.46 8.54
N TYR A 159 13.26 -22.90 7.42
CA TYR A 159 14.56 -22.26 7.28
C TYR A 159 14.44 -20.92 6.54
N SER A 160 15.50 -20.12 6.65
CA SER A 160 15.62 -18.80 6.07
C SER A 160 17.03 -18.64 5.53
N ASP A 161 17.14 -18.15 4.30
CA ASP A 161 18.43 -17.83 3.69
C ASP A 161 18.31 -16.54 2.88
N TRP A 162 19.37 -15.73 2.88
CA TRP A 162 19.49 -14.64 1.91
C TRP A 162 19.88 -15.19 0.53
N ASP A 163 19.03 -14.95 -0.47
CA ASP A 163 19.31 -15.28 -1.86
C ASP A 163 19.77 -14.02 -2.60
N ALA A 164 21.08 -13.92 -2.80
CA ALA A 164 21.71 -12.80 -3.51
C ALA A 164 21.32 -12.69 -4.98
N GLY A 165 20.86 -13.78 -5.62
CA GLY A 165 20.44 -13.77 -7.03
C GLY A 165 19.09 -13.08 -7.25
N VAL A 166 18.29 -12.95 -6.18
CA VAL A 166 16.97 -12.30 -6.21
C VAL A 166 16.85 -11.11 -5.25
N HIS A 167 17.91 -10.82 -4.49
CA HIS A 167 17.96 -9.74 -3.50
C HIS A 167 16.84 -9.85 -2.45
N ALA A 168 16.62 -11.06 -1.93
CA ALA A 168 15.55 -11.35 -0.99
C ALA A 168 15.94 -12.41 0.04
N PHE A 169 15.32 -12.35 1.21
CA PHE A 169 15.23 -13.49 2.09
C PHE A 169 14.24 -14.50 1.50
N TYR A 170 14.68 -15.75 1.39
CA TYR A 170 13.87 -16.90 1.05
C TYR A 170 13.52 -17.66 2.31
N PHE A 171 12.23 -17.91 2.54
CA PHE A 171 11.75 -18.80 3.58
C PHE A 171 11.20 -20.07 2.96
N GLY A 172 11.53 -21.21 3.56
CA GLY A 172 11.07 -22.51 3.11
C GLY A 172 10.88 -23.49 4.26
N GLU A 173 10.35 -24.66 3.92
CA GLU A 173 10.25 -25.81 4.83
C GLU A 173 10.74 -27.08 4.14
N GLU A 174 10.99 -28.12 4.94
CA GLU A 174 11.64 -29.37 4.53
C GLU A 174 11.02 -30.03 3.28
N GLN A 175 9.69 -30.01 3.15
CA GLN A 175 8.95 -30.60 2.02
C GLN A 175 8.92 -29.69 0.78
N ARG A 176 9.46 -28.46 0.88
CA ARG A 176 9.54 -27.45 -0.19
C ARG A 176 8.20 -27.08 -0.82
N LYS A 177 7.10 -27.34 -0.14
CA LYS A 177 5.75 -27.01 -0.56
C LYS A 177 5.40 -25.56 -0.25
N TYR A 178 5.86 -25.07 0.90
CA TYR A 178 5.62 -23.69 1.33
C TYR A 178 6.88 -22.87 1.13
N ALA A 179 6.73 -21.73 0.46
CA ALA A 179 7.82 -20.84 0.14
C ALA A 179 7.39 -19.38 0.27
N ALA A 180 8.30 -18.51 0.67
CA ALA A 180 8.09 -17.08 0.67
C ALA A 180 9.37 -16.31 0.35
N PHE A 181 9.20 -15.10 -0.17
CA PHE A 181 10.25 -14.15 -0.45
C PHE A 181 9.93 -12.79 0.14
N VAL A 182 10.91 -12.17 0.79
CA VAL A 182 10.86 -10.79 1.30
C VAL A 182 12.13 -10.08 0.87
N GLY A 183 12.01 -9.08 0.01
CA GLY A 183 13.19 -8.46 -0.59
C GLY A 183 12.90 -7.20 -1.37
N SER A 184 13.94 -6.68 -2.01
CA SER A 184 13.86 -5.51 -2.90
C SER A 184 14.86 -5.66 -4.04
N PRO A 185 14.55 -5.17 -5.25
CA PRO A 185 15.52 -5.16 -6.34
C PRO A 185 16.84 -4.46 -6.02
N THR A 186 16.83 -3.48 -5.10
CA THR A 186 18.03 -2.75 -4.66
C THR A 186 18.54 -3.19 -3.29
N ALA A 187 17.94 -4.22 -2.69
CA ALA A 187 18.30 -4.63 -1.35
C ALA A 187 19.69 -5.26 -1.30
N VAL A 188 20.41 -4.93 -0.24
CA VAL A 188 21.61 -5.62 0.21
C VAL A 188 21.35 -6.25 1.57
N PHE A 189 21.93 -7.42 1.77
CA PHE A 189 21.92 -8.11 3.05
C PHE A 189 22.51 -7.20 4.14
N SER A 190 21.83 -7.11 5.28
CA SER A 190 22.32 -6.39 6.45
C SER A 190 22.54 -7.33 7.64
N ALA A 191 21.51 -8.08 8.02
CA ALA A 191 21.59 -9.05 9.11
C ALA A 191 20.60 -10.19 8.89
N GLN A 192 20.91 -11.36 9.46
CA GLN A 192 19.99 -12.50 9.53
C GLN A 192 19.74 -12.85 10.98
N GLU A 193 18.55 -13.39 11.26
CA GLU A 193 18.29 -14.04 12.53
C GLU A 193 19.33 -15.12 12.85
N TYR A 194 19.63 -15.30 14.12
CA TYR A 194 20.52 -16.36 14.59
C TYR A 194 20.19 -16.76 16.02
N GLN A 195 20.53 -18.00 16.37
CA GLN A 195 20.50 -18.48 17.74
C GLN A 195 21.75 -19.35 17.97
N THR A 196 22.52 -19.00 19.00
CA THR A 196 23.71 -19.75 19.43
C THR A 196 23.61 -20.05 20.93
N ASN A 197 24.59 -20.76 21.48
CA ASN A 197 24.65 -21.02 22.93
C ASN A 197 24.92 -19.76 23.78
N TYR A 198 25.32 -18.64 23.16
CA TYR A 198 25.78 -17.43 23.87
C TYR A 198 24.93 -16.19 23.59
N SER A 199 24.29 -16.12 22.42
CA SER A 199 23.43 -15.02 22.01
C SER A 199 22.41 -15.46 20.96
N ASP A 200 21.32 -14.71 20.90
CA ASP A 200 20.30 -14.80 19.88
C ASP A 200 19.93 -13.41 19.35
N SER A 201 19.43 -13.39 18.11
CA SER A 201 18.74 -12.25 17.52
C SER A 201 17.64 -12.79 16.64
N PRO A 202 16.36 -12.50 16.91
CA PRO A 202 15.25 -12.95 16.06
C PRO A 202 15.11 -12.11 14.79
N ALA A 203 15.85 -11.00 14.68
CA ALA A 203 15.68 -10.03 13.62
C ALA A 203 16.55 -10.35 12.38
N SER A 204 15.92 -10.28 11.22
CA SER A 204 16.58 -10.16 9.91
C SER A 204 16.42 -8.74 9.39
N ALA A 205 17.40 -8.26 8.63
CA ALA A 205 17.42 -6.90 8.12
C ALA A 205 18.00 -6.84 6.70
N LEU A 206 17.43 -5.93 5.91
CA LEU A 206 17.91 -5.57 4.57
C LEU A 206 17.99 -4.05 4.44
N ARG A 207 18.97 -3.57 3.68
CA ARG A 207 19.12 -2.14 3.34
C ARG A 207 18.79 -1.90 1.89
N LEU A 208 18.08 -0.83 1.59
CA LEU A 208 17.57 -0.54 0.25
C LEU A 208 18.52 0.31 -0.63
N GLY A 209 19.74 0.51 -0.14
CA GLY A 209 20.73 1.41 -0.73
C GLY A 209 20.43 2.89 -0.47
N PRO A 210 21.46 3.76 -0.47
CA PRO A 210 21.30 5.16 -0.12
C PRO A 210 20.66 5.99 -1.26
N THR A 211 19.69 6.82 -0.92
CA THR A 211 19.28 7.98 -1.74
C THR A 211 20.20 9.15 -1.41
N LEU A 212 21.07 9.53 -2.34
CA LEU A 212 22.09 10.55 -2.08
C LEU A 212 21.51 11.96 -1.91
N LYS A 213 20.55 12.32 -2.76
CA LYS A 213 19.85 13.62 -2.77
C LYS A 213 18.68 13.57 -3.75
N GLY A 214 17.63 14.35 -3.48
CA GLY A 214 16.47 14.49 -4.36
C GLY A 214 15.41 13.46 -4.06
N LYS A 215 14.77 12.95 -5.11
CA LYS A 215 13.65 12.01 -5.02
C LYS A 215 14.03 10.65 -5.56
N GLU A 216 13.64 9.61 -4.85
CA GLU A 216 13.80 8.22 -5.30
C GLU A 216 12.65 7.38 -4.77
N THR A 217 12.28 6.34 -5.50
CA THR A 217 11.30 5.36 -5.04
C THR A 217 12.01 4.03 -4.84
N LYS A 218 11.84 3.47 -3.65
CA LYS A 218 12.30 2.14 -3.28
C LYS A 218 11.10 1.27 -3.01
N ILE A 219 11.25 -0.04 -3.14
CA ILE A 219 10.16 -0.98 -2.86
C ILE A 219 10.65 -2.11 -1.99
N ILE A 220 9.76 -2.74 -1.24
CA ILE A 220 9.96 -4.06 -0.65
C ILE A 220 8.80 -4.92 -1.12
N ALA A 221 9.08 -6.05 -1.75
CA ALA A 221 8.07 -7.01 -2.17
C ALA A 221 8.05 -8.19 -1.21
N VAL A 222 6.83 -8.62 -0.88
CA VAL A 222 6.55 -9.82 -0.09
C VAL A 222 5.68 -10.72 -0.94
N ALA A 223 6.09 -11.97 -1.16
CA ALA A 223 5.29 -12.96 -1.87
C ALA A 223 5.42 -14.32 -1.21
N ALA A 224 4.38 -15.15 -1.30
CA ALA A 224 4.45 -16.52 -0.85
C ALA A 224 3.59 -17.45 -1.69
N SER A 225 3.89 -18.73 -1.61
CA SER A 225 3.14 -19.79 -2.27
C SER A 225 3.05 -21.06 -1.44
N VAL A 226 1.95 -21.78 -1.64
CA VAL A 226 1.71 -23.14 -1.16
C VAL A 226 2.01 -24.20 -2.24
N SER A 227 2.51 -23.75 -3.39
CA SER A 227 2.85 -24.56 -4.57
C SER A 227 4.37 -24.67 -4.79
N GLY A 228 5.16 -24.26 -3.80
CA GLY A 228 6.62 -24.33 -3.79
C GLY A 228 7.32 -23.04 -4.22
N ARG A 229 8.65 -23.11 -4.24
CA ARG A 229 9.56 -21.98 -4.43
C ARG A 229 9.36 -21.23 -5.75
N ASP A 230 9.25 -21.94 -6.87
CA ASP A 230 9.22 -21.32 -8.19
C ASP A 230 8.00 -20.40 -8.37
N ASP A 231 6.84 -20.80 -7.83
CA ASP A 231 5.63 -20.00 -7.86
C ASP A 231 5.75 -18.74 -6.97
N ALA A 232 6.29 -18.89 -5.75
CA ALA A 232 6.56 -17.77 -4.87
C ALA A 232 7.55 -16.77 -5.48
N GLU A 233 8.61 -17.27 -6.12
CA GLU A 233 9.62 -16.44 -6.79
C GLU A 233 9.02 -15.71 -8.00
N ALA A 234 8.17 -16.37 -8.79
CA ALA A 234 7.47 -15.76 -9.92
C ALA A 234 6.57 -14.60 -9.47
N SER A 235 5.80 -14.79 -8.38
CA SER A 235 5.00 -13.70 -7.78
C SER A 235 5.88 -12.57 -7.24
N TYR A 236 6.96 -12.89 -6.51
CA TYR A 236 7.91 -11.89 -6.02
C TYR A 236 8.48 -11.04 -7.16
N ARG A 237 8.93 -11.67 -8.25
CA ARG A 237 9.49 -10.98 -9.42
C ARG A 237 8.46 -10.11 -10.12
N ARG A 238 7.21 -10.58 -10.25
CA ARG A 238 6.10 -9.80 -10.84
C ARG A 238 5.84 -8.53 -10.03
N LEU A 239 5.64 -8.68 -8.72
CA LEU A 239 5.40 -7.57 -7.79
C LEU A 239 6.57 -6.57 -7.78
N SER A 240 7.80 -7.09 -7.86
CA SER A 240 9.01 -6.26 -7.87
C SER A 240 9.24 -5.50 -9.18
N ALA A 241 8.74 -6.03 -10.31
CA ALA A 241 8.97 -5.45 -11.63
C ALA A 241 7.92 -4.40 -12.02
N ASP A 242 6.64 -4.61 -11.69
CA ASP A 242 5.56 -3.68 -12.08
C ASP A 242 4.43 -3.61 -11.04
N TYR A 243 4.77 -3.17 -9.83
CA TYR A 243 3.75 -2.84 -8.81
C TYR A 243 2.79 -1.73 -9.26
N SER A 244 3.18 -0.91 -10.25
CA SER A 244 2.39 0.23 -10.72
C SER A 244 1.13 -0.22 -11.48
N ALA A 245 1.25 -1.29 -12.27
CA ALA A 245 0.10 -1.91 -12.93
C ALA A 245 -0.85 -2.52 -11.90
N GLU A 246 -0.31 -3.22 -10.89
CA GLU A 246 -1.09 -3.83 -9.81
C GLU A 246 -1.85 -2.81 -8.96
N ALA A 247 -1.22 -1.66 -8.68
CA ALA A 247 -1.88 -0.54 -7.99
C ALA A 247 -3.06 0.01 -8.80
N LYS A 248 -2.87 0.20 -10.12
CA LYS A 248 -3.92 0.71 -11.01
C LYS A 248 -5.08 -0.27 -11.16
N ASP A 249 -4.80 -1.56 -11.29
CA ASP A 249 -5.83 -2.61 -11.36
C ASP A 249 -6.63 -2.67 -10.04
N SER A 250 -5.95 -2.60 -8.89
CA SER A 250 -6.60 -2.61 -7.59
C SER A 250 -7.49 -1.38 -7.37
N ALA A 251 -7.00 -0.18 -7.69
CA ALA A 251 -7.82 1.04 -7.64
C ALA A 251 -9.04 0.96 -8.58
N LYS A 252 -8.85 0.39 -9.79
CA LYS A 252 -9.95 0.16 -10.73
C LYS A 252 -10.96 -0.85 -10.18
N TYR A 253 -10.50 -1.92 -9.56
CA TYR A 253 -11.36 -2.94 -8.96
C TYR A 253 -12.33 -2.32 -7.95
N TYR A 254 -11.83 -1.50 -7.02
CA TYR A 254 -12.68 -0.86 -6.00
C TYR A 254 -13.60 0.21 -6.60
N ARG A 255 -13.13 1.02 -7.56
CA ARG A 255 -14.01 1.95 -8.28
C ARG A 255 -15.15 1.24 -9.02
N ASP A 256 -14.85 0.17 -9.75
CA ASP A 256 -15.85 -0.63 -10.46
C ASP A 256 -16.81 -1.32 -9.48
N PHE A 257 -16.29 -1.79 -8.34
CA PHE A 257 -17.08 -2.37 -7.27
C PHE A 257 -18.10 -1.35 -6.75
N LEU A 258 -17.68 -0.13 -6.43
CA LEU A 258 -18.60 0.93 -6.01
C LEU A 258 -19.56 1.35 -7.12
N ALA A 259 -19.13 1.35 -8.39
CA ALA A 259 -20.02 1.73 -9.49
C ALA A 259 -21.17 0.71 -9.72
N ARG A 260 -20.98 -0.55 -9.31
CA ARG A 260 -21.95 -1.64 -9.57
C ARG A 260 -22.78 -2.08 -8.35
N THR A 261 -22.53 -1.55 -7.16
CA THR A 261 -23.38 -1.82 -5.99
C THR A 261 -24.40 -0.70 -5.78
N VAL A 262 -25.38 -0.96 -4.92
CA VAL A 262 -26.33 0.07 -4.46
C VAL A 262 -25.55 1.28 -3.94
N SER A 263 -26.00 2.47 -4.35
CA SER A 263 -25.51 3.76 -3.91
C SER A 263 -26.69 4.58 -3.42
N VAL A 264 -26.48 5.35 -2.36
CA VAL A 264 -27.43 6.35 -1.86
C VAL A 264 -26.77 7.71 -1.89
N GLU A 265 -27.58 8.75 -2.10
CA GLU A 265 -27.16 10.15 -1.97
C GLU A 265 -27.62 10.67 -0.60
N LEU A 266 -26.66 11.00 0.25
CA LEU A 266 -26.90 11.52 1.59
C LEU A 266 -26.61 13.03 1.62
N PRO A 267 -27.43 13.84 2.33
CA PRO A 267 -27.25 15.28 2.39
C PRO A 267 -26.05 15.71 3.25
N ASP A 268 -25.56 14.82 4.12
CA ASP A 268 -24.39 15.04 4.96
C ASP A 268 -23.17 14.35 4.34
N ALA A 269 -22.11 15.12 4.09
CA ALA A 269 -20.92 14.64 3.41
C ALA A 269 -20.13 13.61 4.24
N GLN A 270 -20.16 13.71 5.57
CA GLN A 270 -19.47 12.77 6.45
C GLN A 270 -20.21 11.42 6.48
N LEU A 271 -21.55 11.46 6.51
CA LEU A 271 -22.38 10.25 6.38
C LEU A 271 -22.23 9.62 4.98
N GLN A 272 -22.15 10.42 3.92
CA GLN A 272 -21.88 9.93 2.56
C GLN A 272 -20.55 9.17 2.52
N GLN A 273 -19.48 9.79 3.01
CA GLN A 273 -18.15 9.17 3.05
C GLN A 273 -18.16 7.89 3.89
N ALA A 274 -18.78 7.89 5.08
CA ALA A 274 -18.88 6.70 5.91
C ALA A 274 -19.65 5.56 5.23
N TYR A 275 -20.74 5.88 4.52
CA TYR A 275 -21.48 4.89 3.73
C TYR A 275 -20.65 4.31 2.59
N ASP A 276 -19.90 5.14 1.87
CA ASP A 276 -19.06 4.69 0.77
C ASP A 276 -17.91 3.80 1.25
N TRP A 277 -17.32 4.09 2.41
CA TRP A 277 -16.32 3.22 3.05
C TRP A 277 -16.92 1.90 3.57
N ALA A 278 -18.14 1.92 4.12
CA ALA A 278 -18.78 0.71 4.65
C ALA A 278 -19.15 -0.32 3.57
N ARG A 279 -19.08 0.05 2.29
CA ARG A 279 -19.35 -0.84 1.16
C ARG A 279 -18.13 -1.69 0.79
N ILE A 280 -16.93 -1.27 1.17
CA ILE A 280 -15.64 -1.87 0.80
C ILE A 280 -15.15 -2.81 1.89
#